data_AF-A0A962TYY0-F1
#
_entry.id   AF-A0A962TYY0-F1
#
_cell.length_a   1.000
_cell.length_b   1.000
_cell.length_c   1.000
_cell.angle_alpha   90.00
_cell.angle_beta   90.00
_cell.angle_gamma   90.00
#
_symmetry.space_group_name_H-M   'P 1'
#
loop_
_entity.id
_entity.type
_entity.pdbx_description
1 polymer ?
#
loop_
_entity_poly.entity_id
_entity_poly.type
_entity_poly.pdbx_seq_one_letter_code
_entity_poly.pdbx_strand_id
1 'polypeptide(L)'
;FSFLVKWQRSNGVKLSGDDLESLFEAALANPGWNSTGRASIEAAYREYYEFVVRDLELALPHAKAATDAWPEQWSYHVKLADILRRLGRTDEALAALEKAQKTASNADQTQQTATAIAELMRDSRN
;
A
#
# COMPACT_ATOMS: atom_id res chain seq x y z
N PHE A 1 -1.40 13.21 1.91
CA PHE A 1 -2.56 12.58 2.59
C PHE A 1 -2.17 11.66 3.76
N SER A 2 -0.98 11.04 3.79
CA SER A 2 -0.54 10.19 4.92
C SER A 2 -0.54 10.86 6.30
N PHE A 3 -0.45 12.20 6.36
CA PHE A 3 -0.62 12.96 7.60
C PHE A 3 -1.99 12.75 8.26
N LEU A 4 -3.08 12.61 7.49
CA LEU A 4 -4.42 12.39 8.04
C LEU A 4 -4.51 11.05 8.77
N VAL A 5 -3.87 10.01 8.22
CA VAL A 5 -3.78 8.69 8.86
C VAL A 5 -2.98 8.78 10.16
N LYS A 6 -1.85 9.49 10.14
CA LYS A 6 -1.03 9.72 11.34
C LYS A 6 -1.80 10.50 12.41
N TRP A 7 -2.57 11.50 12.02
CA TRP A 7 -3.42 12.28 12.91
C TRP A 7 -4.56 11.46 13.52
N GLN A 8 -5.24 10.62 12.72
CA GLN A 8 -6.30 9.72 13.21
C GLN A 8 -5.79 8.71 14.26
N ARG A 9 -4.51 8.35 14.18
CA ARG A 9 -3.83 7.49 15.16
C ARG A 9 -3.36 8.22 16.43
N SER A 10 -3.49 9.55 16.49
CA SER A 10 -3.10 10.39 17.64
C SER A 10 -4.23 10.57 18.67
N ASN A 11 -3.91 11.14 19.84
CA ASN A 11 -4.84 11.31 20.98
C ASN A 11 -5.78 12.55 20.87
N GLY A 12 -6.08 13.03 19.66
CA GLY A 12 -6.95 14.20 19.41
C GLY A 12 -8.40 13.85 19.04
N VAL A 13 -9.22 14.88 18.77
CA VAL A 13 -10.56 14.72 18.15
C VAL A 13 -10.39 13.99 16.83
N LYS A 14 -11.13 12.90 16.63
CA LYS A 14 -11.05 12.05 15.45
C LYS A 14 -12.22 12.35 14.52
N LEU A 15 -11.97 12.32 13.22
CA LEU A 15 -13.05 12.20 12.25
C LEU A 15 -13.70 10.82 12.39
N SER A 16 -15.01 10.73 12.10
CA SER A 16 -15.66 9.44 11.98
C SER A 16 -15.05 8.65 10.81
N GLY A 17 -15.28 7.33 10.76
CA GLY A 17 -14.83 6.51 9.61
C GLY A 17 -15.41 7.05 8.30
N ASP A 18 -16.73 7.23 8.28
CA ASP A 18 -17.50 7.76 7.15
C ASP A 18 -16.98 9.13 6.66
N ASP A 19 -16.61 10.04 7.56
CA ASP A 19 -16.05 11.35 7.18
C ASP A 19 -14.66 11.22 6.53
N LEU A 20 -13.82 10.30 7.02
CA LEU A 20 -12.50 10.06 6.44
C LEU A 20 -12.59 9.37 5.08
N GLU A 21 -13.46 8.38 4.95
CA GLU A 21 -13.72 7.70 3.68
C GLU A 21 -14.25 8.70 2.65
N SER A 22 -15.25 9.51 3.02
CA SER A 22 -15.78 10.58 2.16
C SER A 22 -14.70 11.56 1.70
N LEU A 23 -13.74 11.89 2.58
CA LEU A 23 -12.62 12.77 2.22
C LEU A 23 -11.66 12.11 1.22
N PHE A 24 -11.34 10.84 1.39
CA PHE A 24 -10.50 10.11 0.44
C PHE A 24 -11.19 9.98 -0.92
N GLU A 25 -12.49 9.64 -0.94
CA GLU A 25 -13.28 9.54 -2.16
C GLU A 25 -13.36 10.86 -2.90
N ALA A 26 -13.67 11.96 -2.20
CA ALA A 26 -13.68 13.29 -2.78
C ALA A 26 -12.31 13.69 -3.35
N ALA A 27 -11.22 13.34 -2.66
CA ALA A 27 -9.87 13.58 -3.14
C ALA A 27 -9.56 12.77 -4.42
N LEU A 28 -9.99 11.51 -4.51
CA LEU A 28 -9.82 10.65 -5.69
C LEU A 28 -10.75 11.03 -6.86
N ALA A 29 -11.90 11.66 -6.58
CA ALA A 29 -12.80 12.16 -7.61
C ALA A 29 -12.26 13.41 -8.34
N ASN A 30 -11.28 14.11 -7.76
CA ASN A 30 -10.67 15.27 -8.39
C ASN A 30 -9.77 14.85 -9.58
N PRO A 31 -10.13 15.21 -10.83
CA PRO A 31 -9.34 14.85 -12.01
C PRO A 31 -8.04 15.65 -12.15
N GLY A 32 -7.86 16.70 -11.35
CA GLY A 32 -6.68 17.57 -11.40
C GLY A 32 -5.40 16.94 -10.82
N TRP A 33 -5.49 15.78 -10.18
CA TRP A 33 -4.31 15.07 -9.69
C TRP A 33 -3.54 14.41 -10.84
N ASN A 34 -2.23 14.59 -10.84
CA ASN A 34 -1.35 13.76 -11.64
C ASN A 34 -1.28 12.34 -11.07
N SER A 35 -0.66 11.43 -11.83
CA SER A 35 -0.58 10.00 -11.50
C SER A 35 0.08 9.74 -10.13
N THR A 36 1.17 10.46 -9.82
CA THR A 36 1.89 10.34 -8.54
C THR A 36 1.10 10.89 -7.34
N GLY A 37 0.36 11.99 -7.54
CA GLY A 37 -0.56 12.55 -6.55
C GLY A 37 -1.70 11.59 -6.23
N ARG A 38 -2.30 10.98 -7.26
CA ARG A 38 -3.33 9.95 -7.09
C ARG A 38 -2.77 8.74 -6.34
N ALA A 39 -1.59 8.26 -6.71
CA ALA A 39 -0.91 7.16 -6.01
C ALA A 39 -0.68 7.46 -4.52
N SER A 40 -0.36 8.71 -4.19
CA SER A 40 -0.17 9.15 -2.79
C SER A 40 -1.46 9.17 -1.98
N ILE A 41 -2.61 9.41 -2.61
CA ILE A 41 -3.93 9.35 -1.96
C ILE A 41 -4.31 7.88 -1.74
N GLU A 42 -4.20 7.04 -2.77
CA GLU A 42 -4.46 5.59 -2.69
C GLU A 42 -3.57 4.92 -1.63
N ALA A 43 -2.28 5.28 -1.56
CA ALA A 43 -1.38 4.77 -0.54
C ALA A 43 -1.81 5.18 0.89
N ALA A 44 -2.35 6.39 1.06
CA ALA A 44 -2.87 6.83 2.36
C ALA A 44 -4.19 6.12 2.71
N TYR A 45 -5.06 5.88 1.72
CA TYR A 45 -6.31 5.17 1.93
C TYR A 45 -6.06 3.69 2.30
N ARG A 46 -5.08 3.05 1.65
CA ARG A 46 -4.55 1.75 2.06
C ARG A 46 -4.10 1.76 3.53
N GLU A 47 -3.29 2.72 3.95
CA GLU A 47 -2.81 2.81 5.34
C GLU A 47 -3.95 2.99 6.34
N TYR A 48 -5.01 3.73 5.96
CA TYR A 48 -6.21 3.87 6.77
C TYR A 48 -6.87 2.50 7.00
N TYR A 49 -7.18 1.76 5.93
CA TYR A 49 -7.79 0.44 6.08
C TYR A 49 -6.86 -0.56 6.79
N GLU A 50 -5.56 -0.52 6.50
CA GLU A 50 -4.58 -1.43 7.08
C GLU A 50 -4.38 -1.23 8.59
N PHE A 51 -4.28 0.02 9.05
CA PHE A 51 -3.85 0.31 10.43
C PHE A 51 -4.97 0.88 11.31
N VAL A 52 -5.98 1.53 10.74
CA VAL A 52 -7.08 2.14 11.49
C VAL A 52 -8.27 1.20 11.52
N VAL A 53 -8.79 0.81 10.35
CA VAL A 53 -9.91 -0.14 10.25
C VAL A 53 -9.45 -1.56 10.56
N ARG A 54 -8.18 -1.87 10.26
CA ARG A 54 -7.54 -3.19 10.40
C ARG A 54 -8.19 -4.26 9.52
N ASP A 55 -8.63 -3.85 8.33
CA ASP A 55 -9.18 -4.72 7.30
C ASP A 55 -8.25 -4.73 6.08
N LEU A 56 -7.61 -5.87 5.84
CA LEU A 56 -6.67 -6.06 4.75
C LEU A 56 -7.35 -6.25 3.40
N GLU A 57 -8.59 -6.77 3.38
CA GLU A 57 -9.35 -6.92 2.14
C GLU A 57 -9.78 -5.56 1.60
N LEU A 58 -10.13 -4.62 2.49
CA LEU A 58 -10.39 -3.22 2.12
C LEU A 58 -9.11 -2.44 1.80
N ALA A 59 -7.97 -2.77 2.42
CA ALA A 59 -6.69 -2.13 2.10
C ALA A 59 -6.14 -2.52 0.71
N LEU A 60 -6.40 -3.76 0.28
CA LEU A 60 -5.86 -4.33 -0.95
C LEU A 60 -6.17 -3.54 -2.23
N PRO A 61 -7.44 -3.14 -2.53
CA PRO A 61 -7.73 -2.38 -3.76
C PRO A 61 -6.96 -1.05 -3.81
N HIS A 62 -6.78 -0.37 -2.68
CA HIS A 62 -6.01 0.88 -2.61
C HIS A 62 -4.51 0.65 -2.75
N ALA A 63 -3.99 -0.50 -2.28
CA ALA A 63 -2.61 -0.90 -2.57
C ALA A 63 -2.40 -1.12 -4.08
N LYS A 64 -3.32 -1.82 -4.75
CA LYS A 64 -3.27 -2.06 -6.21
C LYS A 64 -3.36 -0.74 -6.99
N ALA A 65 -4.32 0.10 -6.65
CA ALA A 65 -4.51 1.41 -7.28
C ALA A 65 -3.28 2.32 -7.12
N ALA A 66 -2.60 2.28 -5.97
CA ALA A 66 -1.33 3.00 -5.80
C ALA A 66 -0.22 2.49 -6.74
N THR A 67 -0.10 1.18 -6.94
CA THR A 67 0.85 0.61 -7.90
C THR A 67 0.50 0.91 -9.35
N ASP A 68 -0.80 0.98 -9.69
CA ASP A 68 -1.24 1.30 -11.05
C ASP A 68 -1.04 2.78 -11.38
N ALA A 69 -1.27 3.65 -10.40
CA ALA A 69 -1.07 5.09 -10.54
C ALA A 69 0.42 5.47 -10.58
N TRP A 70 1.31 4.72 -9.90
CA TRP A 70 2.75 4.93 -10.01
C TRP A 70 3.52 3.60 -10.09
N PRO A 71 3.62 3.00 -11.30
CA PRO A 71 4.23 1.68 -11.47
C PRO A 71 5.72 1.61 -11.17
N GLU A 72 6.45 2.72 -11.25
CA GLU A 72 7.89 2.77 -10.99
C GLU A 72 8.23 2.95 -9.49
N GLN A 73 7.23 3.18 -8.64
CA GLN A 73 7.47 3.41 -7.22
C GLN A 73 7.65 2.08 -6.48
N TRP A 74 8.91 1.68 -6.32
CA TRP A 74 9.34 0.45 -5.62
C TRP A 74 8.56 0.16 -4.33
N SER A 75 8.42 1.17 -3.47
CA SER A 75 7.80 0.99 -2.15
C SER A 75 6.32 0.58 -2.21
N TYR A 76 5.58 0.95 -3.25
CA TYR A 76 4.18 0.56 -3.40
C TYR A 76 4.04 -0.92 -3.74
N HIS A 77 4.93 -1.47 -4.56
CA HIS A 77 4.97 -2.91 -4.84
C HIS A 77 5.31 -3.73 -3.60
N VAL A 78 6.27 -3.26 -2.78
CA VAL A 78 6.59 -3.92 -1.50
C VAL A 78 5.42 -3.89 -0.52
N LYS A 79 4.69 -2.77 -0.44
CA LYS A 79 3.51 -2.68 0.44
C LYS A 79 2.34 -3.53 -0.05
N LEU A 80 2.13 -3.60 -1.37
CA LEU A 80 1.16 -4.52 -1.96
C LEU A 80 1.50 -5.98 -1.63
N ALA A 81 2.77 -6.36 -1.77
CA ALA A 81 3.22 -7.70 -1.43
C ALA A 81 3.01 -8.06 0.05
N ASP A 82 3.28 -7.13 0.97
CA ASP A 82 3.05 -7.38 2.40
C ASP A 82 1.57 -7.64 2.73
N ILE A 83 0.66 -6.84 2.15
CA ILE A 83 -0.79 -7.04 2.31
C ILE A 83 -1.21 -8.40 1.75
N LEU A 84 -0.76 -8.73 0.54
CA LEU A 84 -1.08 -10.00 -0.12
C LEU A 84 -0.55 -11.21 0.67
N ARG A 85 0.68 -11.14 1.20
CA ARG A 85 1.25 -12.17 2.07
C ARG A 85 0.39 -12.37 3.32
N ARG A 86 -0.01 -11.29 3.99
CA ARG A 86 -0.84 -11.34 5.21
C ARG A 86 -2.26 -11.84 4.95
N LEU A 87 -2.75 -11.71 3.72
CA LEU A 87 -4.00 -12.32 3.24
C LEU A 87 -3.83 -13.78 2.76
N GLY A 88 -2.62 -14.35 2.82
CA GLY A 88 -2.33 -15.70 2.34
C GLY A 88 -2.26 -15.84 0.82
N ARG A 89 -2.26 -14.73 0.08
CA ARG A 89 -2.21 -14.70 -1.40
C ARG A 89 -0.76 -14.69 -1.89
N THR A 90 -0.06 -15.77 -1.60
CA THR A 90 1.40 -15.92 -1.80
C THR A 90 1.84 -15.66 -3.24
N ASP A 91 1.13 -16.20 -4.24
CA ASP A 91 1.51 -16.04 -5.65
C ASP A 91 1.40 -14.58 -6.12
N GLU A 92 0.32 -13.89 -5.74
CA GLU A 92 0.16 -12.46 -6.03
C GLU A 92 1.23 -11.63 -5.29
N ALA A 93 1.58 -12.00 -4.05
CA ALA A 93 2.60 -11.32 -3.28
C ALA A 93 3.99 -11.44 -3.94
N LEU A 94 4.32 -12.62 -4.47
CA LEU A 94 5.56 -12.85 -5.20
C LEU A 94 5.61 -12.00 -6.46
N ALA A 95 4.53 -11.98 -7.25
CA ALA A 95 4.44 -11.16 -8.45
C ALA A 95 4.62 -9.65 -8.15
N ALA A 96 4.11 -9.17 -7.02
CA ALA A 96 4.35 -7.79 -6.58
C ALA A 96 5.83 -7.56 -6.21
N LEU A 97 6.48 -8.48 -5.49
CA LEU A 97 7.91 -8.37 -5.18
C LEU A 97 8.81 -8.44 -6.42
N GLU A 98 8.45 -9.22 -7.43
CA GLU A 98 9.16 -9.25 -8.71
C GLU A 98 9.09 -7.90 -9.44
N LYS A 99 7.93 -7.23 -9.39
CA LYS A 99 7.80 -5.85 -9.89
C LYS A 99 8.66 -4.89 -9.07
N ALA A 100 8.64 -5.00 -7.74
CA ALA A 100 9.51 -4.22 -6.87
C ALA A 100 10.99 -4.40 -7.29
N GLN A 101 11.44 -5.64 -7.48
CA GLN A 101 12.82 -5.94 -7.86
C GLN A 101 13.23 -5.28 -9.18
N LYS A 102 12.33 -5.23 -10.18
CA LYS A 102 12.59 -4.56 -11.47
C LYS A 102 12.70 -3.04 -11.35
N THR A 103 12.04 -2.45 -10.35
CA THR A 103 12.00 -0.99 -10.11
C THR A 103 12.98 -0.52 -9.04
N ALA A 104 13.73 -1.42 -8.42
CA ALA A 104 14.72 -1.08 -7.40
C ALA A 104 15.85 -0.23 -8.01
N SER A 105 16.14 0.92 -7.39
CA SER A 105 17.12 1.89 -7.89
C SER A 105 18.42 1.94 -7.08
N ASN A 106 18.49 1.21 -5.98
CA ASN A 106 19.68 1.16 -5.12
C ASN A 106 19.86 -0.22 -4.46
N ALA A 107 21.05 -0.42 -3.88
CA ALA A 107 21.44 -1.68 -3.26
C ALA A 107 20.51 -2.07 -2.09
N ASP A 108 20.06 -1.10 -1.29
CA ASP A 108 19.19 -1.34 -0.15
C ASP A 108 17.83 -1.89 -0.59
N GLN A 109 17.21 -1.29 -1.62
CA GLN A 109 15.94 -1.75 -2.19
C GLN A 109 16.07 -3.15 -2.80
N THR A 110 17.18 -3.41 -3.51
CA THR A 110 17.47 -4.74 -4.07
C THR A 110 17.57 -5.78 -2.96
N GLN A 111 18.32 -5.47 -1.89
CA GLN A 111 18.50 -6.37 -0.76
C GLN A 111 17.19 -6.60 0.00
N GLN A 112 16.43 -5.54 0.29
CA GLN A 112 15.14 -5.64 0.97
C GLN A 112 14.15 -6.51 0.19
N THR A 113 14.10 -6.34 -1.14
CA THR A 113 13.23 -7.14 -2.00
C THR A 113 13.66 -8.61 -2.04
N ALA A 114 14.96 -8.88 -2.15
CA ALA A 114 15.50 -10.23 -2.14
C ALA A 114 15.20 -10.96 -0.82
N THR A 115 15.35 -10.27 0.32
CA THR A 115 14.99 -10.79 1.64
C THR A 115 13.50 -11.11 1.71
N ALA A 116 12.63 -10.18 1.28
CA ALA A 116 11.18 -10.39 1.29
C ALA A 116 10.75 -11.59 0.43
N ILE A 117 11.38 -11.79 -0.74
CA ILE A 117 11.13 -12.96 -1.60
C ILE A 117 11.56 -14.26 -0.89
N ALA A 118 12.75 -14.26 -0.28
CA ALA A 118 13.25 -15.43 0.43
C ALA A 118 12.37 -15.82 1.63
N GLU A 119 11.89 -14.83 2.39
CA GLU A 119 10.93 -15.04 3.49
C GLU A 119 9.62 -15.63 2.97
N LEU A 120 9.03 -15.03 1.93
CA LEU A 120 7.77 -15.49 1.34
C LEU A 120 7.85 -16.95 0.85
N MET A 121 8.96 -17.31 0.20
CA MET A 121 9.20 -18.67 -0.31
C MET A 121 9.50 -19.69 0.79
N ARG A 122 9.95 -19.23 1.97
CA ARG A 122 10.13 -20.08 3.13
C ARG A 122 8.79 -20.33 3.83
N ASP A 123 7.98 -19.29 3.98
CA ASP A 123 6.67 -19.36 4.63
C ASP A 123 5.70 -20.26 3.86
N SER A 124 5.79 -20.31 2.52
CA SER A 124 4.94 -21.15 1.67
C SER A 124 5.30 -22.65 1.70
N ARG A 125 6.44 -23.03 2.28
CA ARG A 125 6.94 -24.42 2.34
C ARG A 125 6.70 -25.09 3.70
N ASN A 126 6.29 -24.34 4.71
CA ASN A 126 5.96 -24.85 6.05
C ASN A 126 4.45 -25.04 6.21
#